data_AF-A0AAX1EII8-F1
#
_entry.id   AF-A0AAX1EII8-F1
#
_cell.length_a   1.000
_cell.length_b   1.000
_cell.length_c   1.000
_cell.angle_alpha   90.00
_cell.angle_beta   90.00
_cell.angle_gamma   90.00
#
_symmetry.space_group_name_H-M   'P 1'
#
loop_
_entity.id
_entity.type
_entity.pdbx_description
1 polymer ?
#
loop_
_entity_poly.entity_id
_entity_poly.type
_entity_poly.pdbx_seq_one_letter_code
_entity_poly.pdbx_strand_id
1 'polypeptide(L)'
;MESKHESKHESKHESKESPSTIVHSWDFDGMLASKAYTDKMKELIIKAAHEGRSLTMKDYHELANHILDSYKDEFFDRKFKGSNDKHIVFVGSDRQDRVTDTQNGDFKTKGIITITLSCYPFYEALIEEIEKRYKVDIKLDKLLLEDLYQGFPPGTSFEDEKKTYLSLPPALIQDIADCLEKNDIPKTNEVSQNLRNEIAKHRKIDPPVQPTYVDKQKFLVMYAQMHHIALQQGRNKTLEYHYVDDRKDILTKADETMKRYPEIIPPQIKAFIEQFLPPDAEFRKIPKEKVQQQEENLFGAFKSEQPEGWEPAEDATLDINALEKVIPSIHEDLMRSEMPPTADYIVSKLGPIKKIAAEERTVLENQRTVVREIRNILNNDDSKSKGILAMKKMFGSQEIKDNKALLENLKKIAIERLSKVHIGSSLFQKSRNESHEKLYKALRDLNINQPDVNKFRIALGLEKEQKEELRSNVNLNQ
;
A
#
# COMPACT_ATOMS: atom_id res chain seq x y z
N MET A 1 31.78 -63.90 -37.09
CA MET A 1 30.60 -63.06 -36.85
C MET A 1 30.95 -62.09 -35.75
N GLU A 2 31.39 -60.88 -36.09
CA GLU A 2 31.64 -59.81 -35.14
C GLU A 2 30.90 -58.56 -35.66
N SER A 3 29.77 -58.23 -35.01
CA SER A 3 29.01 -57.02 -35.32
C SER A 3 29.51 -55.88 -34.44
N LYS A 4 30.16 -54.89 -35.06
CA LYS A 4 30.50 -53.62 -34.41
C LYS A 4 29.24 -52.76 -34.28
N HIS A 5 28.84 -52.50 -33.04
CA HIS A 5 27.84 -51.48 -32.71
C HIS A 5 28.55 -50.11 -32.60
N GLU A 6 28.34 -49.25 -33.59
CA GLU A 6 28.68 -47.83 -33.50
C GLU A 6 27.55 -47.10 -32.77
N SER A 7 27.81 -46.66 -31.54
CA SER A 7 26.92 -45.76 -30.81
C SER A 7 27.09 -44.33 -31.33
N LYS A 8 26.11 -43.84 -32.09
CA LYS A 8 26.01 -42.41 -32.42
C LYS A 8 25.73 -41.62 -31.15
N HIS A 9 26.74 -40.93 -30.63
CA HIS A 9 26.57 -39.88 -29.64
C HIS A 9 25.95 -38.65 -30.34
N GLU A 10 24.63 -38.54 -30.29
CA GLU A 10 23.95 -37.27 -30.59
C GLU A 10 24.31 -36.27 -29.49
N SER A 11 25.24 -35.35 -29.78
CA SER A 11 25.48 -34.20 -28.93
C SER A 11 24.23 -33.32 -28.96
N LYS A 12 23.41 -33.39 -27.91
CA LYS A 12 22.36 -32.40 -27.68
C LYS A 12 23.02 -31.04 -27.53
N HIS A 13 23.03 -30.26 -28.61
CA HIS A 13 23.25 -28.84 -28.53
C HIS A 13 22.05 -28.25 -27.81
N GLU A 14 22.15 -28.15 -26.48
CA GLU A 14 21.30 -27.24 -25.71
C GLU A 14 21.59 -25.84 -26.25
N SER A 15 20.69 -25.33 -27.09
CA SER A 15 20.67 -23.92 -27.44
C SER A 15 20.49 -23.17 -26.12
N LYS A 16 21.57 -22.54 -25.63
CA LYS A 16 21.46 -21.59 -24.52
C LYS A 16 20.44 -20.55 -24.93
N GLU A 17 19.26 -20.61 -24.33
CA GLU A 17 18.25 -19.56 -24.50
C GLU A 17 18.91 -18.22 -24.16
N SER A 18 18.73 -17.24 -25.05
CA SER A 18 19.23 -15.89 -24.81
C SER A 18 18.59 -15.36 -23.52
N PRO A 19 19.35 -14.65 -22.66
CA PRO A 19 18.81 -14.05 -21.45
C PRO A 19 17.52 -13.26 -21.73
N SER A 20 16.51 -13.46 -20.90
CA SER A 20 15.29 -12.66 -20.99
C SER A 20 15.54 -11.25 -20.42
N THR A 21 14.61 -10.32 -20.66
CA THR A 21 14.66 -8.99 -20.06
C THR A 21 13.46 -8.81 -19.14
N ILE A 22 13.73 -8.59 -17.86
CA ILE A 22 12.74 -8.43 -16.80
C ILE A 22 12.74 -6.97 -16.36
N VAL A 23 11.62 -6.31 -16.54
CA VAL A 23 11.35 -4.94 -16.16
C VAL A 23 10.60 -4.95 -14.84
N HIS A 24 11.04 -4.15 -13.89
CA HIS A 24 10.42 -4.00 -12.58
C HIS A 24 9.97 -2.55 -12.41
N SER A 25 8.75 -2.35 -11.93
CA SER A 25 8.24 -1.06 -11.52
C SER A 25 7.85 -1.14 -10.05
N TRP A 26 8.62 -0.46 -9.21
CA TRP A 26 8.55 -0.62 -7.76
C TRP A 26 7.84 0.57 -7.12
N ASP A 27 6.62 0.35 -6.62
CA ASP A 27 6.02 1.23 -5.62
C ASP A 27 6.51 0.79 -4.24
N PHE A 28 7.63 1.37 -3.84
CA PHE A 28 8.25 1.11 -2.55
C PHE A 28 7.82 2.09 -1.46
N ASP A 29 6.70 2.81 -1.59
CA ASP A 29 6.25 3.69 -0.51
C ASP A 29 6.05 2.94 0.83
N GLY A 30 5.59 1.69 0.78
CA GLY A 30 5.59 0.78 1.92
C GLY A 30 6.97 0.57 2.54
N MET A 31 7.98 0.33 1.71
CA MET A 31 9.37 0.09 2.13
C MET A 31 10.06 1.36 2.61
N LEU A 32 9.86 2.49 1.95
CA LEU A 32 10.44 3.78 2.34
C LEU A 32 9.90 4.24 3.70
N ALA A 33 8.71 3.79 4.09
CA ALA A 33 8.16 4.03 5.43
C ALA A 33 8.31 2.84 6.39
N SER A 34 9.08 1.82 6.01
CA SER A 34 9.42 0.71 6.90
C SER A 34 10.30 1.18 8.04
N LYS A 35 10.27 0.47 9.17
CA LYS A 35 11.10 0.82 10.33
C LYS A 35 12.58 0.71 9.98
N ALA A 36 12.99 -0.34 9.26
CA ALA A 36 14.38 -0.53 8.86
C ALA A 36 14.89 0.66 8.04
N TYR A 37 14.08 1.14 7.08
CA TYR A 37 14.43 2.33 6.30
C TYR A 37 14.50 3.58 7.18
N THR A 38 13.43 3.86 7.94
CA THR A 38 13.31 5.13 8.66
C THR A 38 14.34 5.27 9.78
N ASP A 39 14.63 4.17 10.49
CA ASP A 39 15.64 4.18 11.56
C ASP A 39 17.04 4.38 11.00
N LYS A 40 17.39 3.66 9.93
CA LYS A 40 18.71 3.81 9.31
C LYS A 40 18.89 5.18 8.67
N MET A 41 17.85 5.71 8.03
CA MET A 41 17.90 7.05 7.47
C MET A 41 18.09 8.11 8.56
N LYS A 42 17.37 7.99 9.68
CA LYS A 42 17.56 8.85 10.86
C LYS A 42 18.99 8.79 11.39
N GLU A 43 19.57 7.60 11.53
CA GLU A 43 20.96 7.41 11.96
C GLU A 43 21.94 8.14 11.03
N LEU A 44 21.76 8.00 9.71
CA LEU A 44 22.62 8.63 8.71
C LEU A 44 22.52 10.15 8.70
N ILE A 45 21.31 10.70 8.87
CA ILE A 45 21.09 12.15 8.99
C ILE A 45 21.82 12.70 10.23
N ILE A 46 21.65 12.06 11.39
CA ILE A 46 22.31 12.48 12.64
C ILE A 46 23.84 12.39 12.51
N LYS A 47 24.35 11.32 11.90
CA LYS A 47 25.78 11.16 11.61
C LYS A 47 26.31 12.29 10.72
N ALA A 48 25.63 12.59 9.62
CA ALA A 48 26.04 13.67 8.71
C ALA A 48 26.03 15.05 9.40
N ALA A 49 25.01 15.30 10.25
CA ALA A 49 24.91 16.50 11.06
C ALA A 49 26.09 16.66 12.03
N HIS A 50 26.42 15.61 12.81
CA HIS A 50 27.58 15.62 13.70
C HIS A 50 28.92 15.81 12.99
N GLU A 51 29.01 15.35 11.74
CA GLU A 51 30.18 15.54 10.87
C GLU A 51 30.18 16.91 10.16
N GLY A 52 29.15 17.74 10.36
CA GLY A 52 29.04 19.08 9.78
C GLY A 52 28.94 19.08 8.25
N ARG A 53 28.34 18.04 7.65
CA ARG A 53 28.29 17.85 6.20
C ARG A 53 26.88 17.52 5.69
N SER A 54 26.71 17.63 4.38
CA SER A 54 25.55 17.14 3.66
C SER A 54 25.55 15.60 3.56
N LEU A 55 24.38 15.04 3.26
CA LEU A 55 24.27 13.64 2.84
C LEU A 55 24.92 13.44 1.47
N THR A 56 25.51 12.27 1.27
CA THR A 56 26.24 11.89 0.06
C THR A 56 25.73 10.56 -0.47
N MET A 57 26.07 10.20 -1.71
CA MET A 57 25.75 8.87 -2.25
C MET A 57 26.32 7.73 -1.39
N LYS A 58 27.44 7.95 -0.68
CA LYS A 58 27.98 6.96 0.26
C LYS A 58 27.00 6.63 1.39
N ASP A 59 26.30 7.64 1.92
CA ASP A 59 25.29 7.42 2.96
C ASP A 59 24.10 6.62 2.37
N TYR A 60 23.69 6.91 1.14
CA TYR A 60 22.64 6.14 0.45
C TYR A 60 23.05 4.70 0.09
N HIS A 61 24.33 4.43 -0.22
CA HIS A 61 24.82 3.05 -0.35
C HIS A 61 24.82 2.31 1.00
N GLU A 62 25.10 3.00 2.10
CA GLU A 62 25.01 2.43 3.44
C GLU A 62 23.55 2.06 3.77
N LEU A 63 22.60 2.95 3.42
CA LEU A 63 21.16 2.69 3.53
C LEU A 63 20.71 1.52 2.64
N ALA A 64 21.11 1.51 1.37
CA ALA A 64 20.78 0.45 0.41
C ALA A 64 21.24 -0.92 0.89
N ASN A 65 22.49 -1.04 1.35
CA ASN A 65 23.00 -2.30 1.91
C ASN A 65 22.20 -2.75 3.13
N HIS A 66 21.84 -1.83 4.03
CA HIS A 66 21.00 -2.14 5.18
C HIS A 66 19.63 -2.69 4.76
N ILE A 67 18.99 -2.11 3.75
CA ILE A 67 17.71 -2.58 3.21
C ILE A 67 17.85 -3.94 2.52
N LEU A 68 18.90 -4.14 1.72
CA LEU A 68 19.18 -5.42 1.08
C LEU A 68 19.40 -6.54 2.10
N ASP A 69 20.05 -6.24 3.23
CA ASP A 69 20.21 -7.19 4.32
C ASP A 69 18.88 -7.47 5.05
N SER A 70 18.07 -6.43 5.25
CA SER A 70 16.81 -6.51 6.01
C SER A 70 15.72 -7.28 5.28
N TYR A 71 15.69 -7.24 3.94
CA TYR A 71 14.64 -7.87 3.11
C TYR A 71 15.20 -8.91 2.12
N LYS A 72 16.37 -9.46 2.47
CA LYS A 72 17.13 -10.35 1.61
C LYS A 72 16.29 -11.53 1.13
N ASP A 73 15.75 -12.32 2.06
CA ASP A 73 15.12 -13.60 1.73
C ASP A 73 13.69 -13.41 1.19
N GLU A 74 13.01 -12.36 1.63
CA GLU A 74 11.61 -12.09 1.32
C GLU A 74 11.41 -11.53 -0.09
N PHE A 75 12.38 -10.74 -0.57
CA PHE A 75 12.28 -10.01 -1.83
C PHE A 75 13.49 -10.19 -2.74
N PHE A 76 14.68 -9.77 -2.31
CA PHE A 76 15.83 -9.61 -3.22
C PHE A 76 16.42 -10.94 -3.69
N ASP A 77 16.62 -11.92 -2.81
CA ASP A 77 17.12 -13.25 -3.17
C ASP A 77 16.15 -13.95 -4.14
N ARG A 78 14.84 -13.75 -3.97
CA ARG A 78 13.83 -14.34 -4.87
C ARG A 78 13.84 -13.74 -6.26
N LYS A 79 14.25 -12.48 -6.41
CA LYS A 79 14.24 -11.74 -7.69
C LYS A 79 15.56 -11.89 -8.45
N PHE A 80 16.69 -11.91 -7.74
CA PHE A 80 18.00 -11.71 -8.39
C PHE A 80 19.00 -12.86 -8.19
N LYS A 81 18.81 -13.72 -7.18
CA LYS A 81 19.80 -14.75 -6.88
C LYS A 81 19.85 -15.81 -7.97
N GLY A 82 21.01 -15.90 -8.63
CA GLY A 82 21.24 -16.86 -9.72
C GLY A 82 20.52 -16.51 -11.02
N SER A 83 19.92 -15.31 -11.12
CA SER A 83 19.39 -14.79 -12.37
C SER A 83 20.53 -14.53 -13.35
N ASN A 84 20.32 -14.90 -14.61
CA ASN A 84 21.18 -14.46 -15.73
C ASN A 84 20.45 -13.46 -16.63
N ASP A 85 19.23 -13.07 -16.27
CA ASP A 85 18.40 -12.17 -17.03
C ASP A 85 18.90 -10.73 -16.93
N LYS A 86 18.57 -9.93 -17.93
CA LYS A 86 18.76 -8.49 -17.88
C LYS A 86 17.60 -7.87 -17.10
N HIS A 87 17.91 -7.03 -16.14
CA HIS A 87 16.93 -6.36 -15.29
C HIS A 87 16.90 -4.85 -15.56
N ILE A 88 15.69 -4.28 -15.56
CA ILE A 88 15.46 -2.86 -15.70
C ILE A 88 14.51 -2.45 -14.58
N VAL A 89 14.85 -1.44 -13.80
CA VAL A 89 13.99 -0.97 -12.69
C VAL A 89 13.52 0.43 -12.97
N PHE A 90 12.24 0.68 -12.74
CA PHE A 90 11.61 1.99 -12.70
C PHE A 90 11.16 2.32 -11.28
N VAL A 91 11.04 3.61 -10.99
CA VAL A 91 10.25 4.08 -9.84
C VAL A 91 8.77 3.87 -10.18
N GLY A 92 8.06 3.03 -9.43
CA GLY A 92 6.63 2.70 -9.65
C GLY A 92 5.66 3.37 -8.67
N SER A 93 6.17 4.25 -7.80
CA SER A 93 5.44 4.99 -6.76
C SER A 93 4.71 6.21 -7.32
N ASP A 94 3.84 6.86 -6.52
CA ASP A 94 3.24 8.19 -6.82
C ASP A 94 4.31 9.29 -6.87
N ARG A 95 5.52 9.01 -6.40
CA ARG A 95 6.71 9.86 -6.51
C ARG A 95 7.24 9.89 -7.97
N GLN A 96 6.35 10.23 -8.91
CA GLN A 96 6.65 10.44 -10.33
C GLN A 96 6.88 11.90 -10.68
N ASP A 97 6.82 12.75 -9.68
CA ASP A 97 7.15 14.16 -9.77
C ASP A 97 7.85 14.58 -8.47
N ARG A 98 8.68 15.61 -8.60
CA ARG A 98 9.47 16.14 -7.49
C ARG A 98 8.62 16.67 -6.32
N VAL A 99 7.41 17.18 -6.58
CA VAL A 99 6.56 17.73 -5.52
C VAL A 99 6.01 16.60 -4.66
N THR A 100 5.45 15.57 -5.28
CA THR A 100 4.95 14.38 -4.57
C THR A 100 6.09 13.65 -3.86
N ASP A 101 7.28 13.55 -4.46
CA ASP A 101 8.45 12.98 -3.76
C ASP A 101 8.84 13.77 -2.51
N THR A 102 8.87 15.10 -2.59
CA THR A 102 9.11 15.94 -1.40
C THR A 102 8.04 15.74 -0.33
N GLN A 103 6.75 15.74 -0.71
CA GLN A 103 5.63 15.59 0.22
C GLN A 103 5.61 14.21 0.89
N ASN A 104 5.94 13.15 0.15
CA ASN A 104 6.03 11.81 0.72
C ASN A 104 7.35 11.61 1.49
N GLY A 105 8.34 12.48 1.27
CA GLY A 105 9.60 12.51 2.01
C GLY A 105 9.46 12.92 3.49
N ASP A 106 8.35 13.57 3.86
CA ASP A 106 8.05 13.97 5.25
C ASP A 106 6.61 13.62 5.67
N PHE A 107 6.44 12.55 6.44
CA PHE A 107 5.09 12.11 6.85
C PHE A 107 4.94 11.97 8.36
N LYS A 108 3.69 12.08 8.83
CA LYS A 108 3.29 11.94 10.24
C LYS A 108 2.65 10.59 10.50
N THR A 109 3.28 9.78 11.34
CA THR A 109 2.72 8.52 11.83
C THR A 109 2.52 8.58 13.35
N LYS A 110 1.27 8.53 13.81
CA LYS A 110 0.91 8.52 15.26
C LYS A 110 1.52 9.70 16.05
N GLY A 111 1.62 10.87 15.43
CA GLY A 111 2.21 12.06 16.04
C GLY A 111 3.74 12.10 16.02
N ILE A 112 4.39 11.05 15.52
CA ILE A 112 5.83 11.04 15.25
C ILE A 112 6.01 11.46 13.79
N ILE A 113 6.87 12.44 13.56
CA ILE A 113 7.26 12.84 12.20
C ILE A 113 8.42 11.97 11.77
N THR A 114 8.34 11.51 10.54
CA THR A 114 9.31 10.65 9.91
C THR A 114 9.79 11.37 8.65
N ILE A 115 11.08 11.69 8.62
CA ILE A 115 11.74 12.36 7.51
C ILE A 115 12.58 11.31 6.80
N THR A 116 12.19 10.99 5.57
CA THR A 116 12.81 9.99 4.69
C THR A 116 13.55 10.62 3.51
N LEU A 117 13.34 11.92 3.29
CA LEU A 117 13.87 12.69 2.16
C LEU A 117 13.43 12.10 0.80
N SER A 118 14.09 12.52 -0.29
CA SER A 118 13.82 12.01 -1.64
C SER A 118 14.18 10.54 -1.76
N CYS A 119 13.37 9.77 -2.49
CA CYS A 119 13.70 8.38 -2.79
C CYS A 119 14.73 8.21 -3.91
N TYR A 120 14.95 9.23 -4.77
CA TYR A 120 15.75 9.07 -5.98
C TYR A 120 17.23 8.71 -5.73
N PRO A 121 17.96 9.38 -4.81
CA PRO A 121 19.33 8.96 -4.48
C PRO A 121 19.38 7.53 -3.93
N PHE A 122 18.35 7.13 -3.16
CA PHE A 122 18.25 5.78 -2.62
C PHE A 122 18.02 4.73 -3.72
N TYR A 123 17.14 4.98 -4.68
CA TYR A 123 16.94 4.06 -5.82
C TYR A 123 18.22 3.82 -6.60
N GLU A 124 18.97 4.88 -6.92
CA GLU A 124 20.24 4.74 -7.62
C GLU A 124 21.24 3.90 -6.82
N ALA A 125 21.43 4.22 -5.54
CA ALA A 125 22.30 3.45 -4.67
C ALA A 125 21.84 1.98 -4.53
N LEU A 126 20.53 1.74 -4.41
CA LEU A 126 19.96 0.40 -4.28
C LEU A 126 20.25 -0.46 -5.51
N ILE A 127 20.07 0.07 -6.71
CA ILE A 127 20.32 -0.68 -7.95
C ILE A 127 21.80 -1.01 -8.10
N GLU A 128 22.71 -0.07 -7.81
CA GLU A 128 24.14 -0.34 -7.82
C GLU A 128 24.54 -1.42 -6.81
N GLU A 129 23.96 -1.42 -5.61
CA GLU A 129 24.26 -2.44 -4.61
C GLU A 129 23.65 -3.81 -4.97
N ILE A 130 22.49 -3.85 -5.65
CA ILE A 130 21.92 -5.10 -6.20
C ILE A 130 22.86 -5.66 -7.27
N GLU A 131 23.31 -4.84 -8.22
CA GLU A 131 24.23 -5.23 -9.28
C GLU A 131 25.50 -5.88 -8.69
N LYS A 132 26.15 -5.18 -7.74
CA LYS A 132 27.37 -5.66 -7.08
C LYS A 132 27.14 -6.96 -6.30
N ARG A 133 26.05 -7.03 -5.53
CA ARG A 133 25.78 -8.13 -4.60
C ARG A 133 25.34 -9.41 -5.31
N TYR A 134 24.48 -9.29 -6.31
CA TYR A 134 23.90 -10.44 -7.02
C TYR A 134 24.61 -10.76 -8.33
N LYS A 135 25.49 -9.87 -8.82
CA LYS A 135 26.23 -10.01 -10.08
C LYS A 135 25.29 -10.19 -11.28
N VAL A 136 24.19 -9.44 -11.28
CA VAL A 136 23.16 -9.42 -12.32
C VAL A 136 23.32 -8.17 -13.19
N ASP A 137 22.98 -8.24 -14.48
CA ASP A 137 22.86 -7.04 -15.32
C ASP A 137 21.57 -6.31 -14.92
N ILE A 138 21.68 -5.21 -14.19
CA ILE A 138 20.53 -4.42 -13.74
C ILE A 138 20.78 -2.93 -13.99
N LYS A 139 19.80 -2.24 -14.56
CA LYS A 139 19.83 -0.78 -14.75
C LYS A 139 18.64 -0.10 -14.10
N LEU A 140 18.87 1.09 -13.54
CA LEU A 140 17.80 2.01 -13.17
C LEU A 140 17.42 2.84 -14.40
N ASP A 141 16.17 2.73 -14.82
CA ASP A 141 15.56 3.64 -15.78
C ASP A 141 14.91 4.79 -15.01
N LYS A 142 15.36 6.01 -15.32
CA LYS A 142 15.09 7.21 -14.52
C LYS A 142 13.89 8.00 -15.03
N LEU A 143 13.15 7.47 -16.02
CA LEU A 143 11.93 8.10 -16.52
C LEU A 143 10.95 8.35 -15.37
N LEU A 144 10.49 9.60 -15.25
CA LEU A 144 9.38 9.99 -14.40
C LEU A 144 8.23 10.52 -15.26
N LEU A 145 6.98 10.42 -14.79
CA LEU A 145 5.84 11.02 -15.52
C LEU A 145 6.00 12.54 -15.67
N GLU A 146 6.63 13.22 -14.72
CA GLU A 146 6.95 14.63 -14.83
C GLU A 146 7.75 14.96 -16.10
N ASP A 147 8.72 14.11 -16.48
CA ASP A 147 9.50 14.31 -17.70
C ASP A 147 8.60 14.30 -18.94
N LEU A 148 7.62 13.39 -18.98
CA LEU A 148 6.67 13.28 -20.09
C LEU A 148 5.74 14.49 -20.16
N TYR A 149 5.20 14.93 -19.01
CA TYR A 149 4.30 16.07 -18.95
C TYR A 149 4.97 17.39 -19.33
N GLN A 150 6.26 17.54 -19.01
CA GLN A 150 7.02 18.74 -19.32
C GLN A 150 7.74 18.68 -20.67
N GLY A 151 7.71 17.52 -21.35
CA GLY A 151 8.46 17.30 -22.57
C GLY A 151 9.98 17.31 -22.35
N PHE A 152 10.44 16.95 -21.15
CA PHE A 152 11.85 16.80 -20.85
C PHE A 152 12.38 15.45 -21.33
N PRO A 153 13.69 15.34 -21.62
CA PRO A 153 14.32 14.04 -21.80
C PRO A 153 14.12 13.14 -20.56
N PRO A 154 13.86 11.83 -20.73
CA PRO A 154 13.71 10.89 -19.62
C PRO A 154 14.88 10.96 -18.63
N GLY A 155 14.58 11.08 -17.33
CA GLY A 155 15.56 11.17 -16.25
C GLY A 155 16.00 12.57 -15.87
N THR A 156 15.55 13.62 -16.57
CA THR A 156 15.91 15.01 -16.27
C THR A 156 15.44 15.40 -14.87
N SER A 157 14.17 15.14 -14.54
CA SER A 157 13.59 15.49 -13.24
C SER A 157 14.19 14.66 -12.11
N PHE A 158 14.47 13.38 -12.35
CA PHE A 158 15.14 12.49 -11.40
C PHE A 158 16.54 13.02 -11.01
N GLU A 159 17.36 13.39 -12.00
CA GLU A 159 18.73 13.87 -11.77
C GLU A 159 18.76 15.23 -11.08
N ASP A 160 17.86 16.14 -11.45
CA ASP A 160 17.76 17.46 -10.82
C ASP A 160 17.37 17.36 -9.34
N GLU A 161 16.37 16.51 -9.03
CA GLU A 161 15.93 16.34 -7.65
C GLU A 161 16.98 15.59 -6.81
N LYS A 162 17.61 14.54 -7.35
CA LYS A 162 18.74 13.86 -6.70
C LYS A 162 19.85 14.85 -6.35
N LYS A 163 20.23 15.71 -7.30
CA LYS A 163 21.26 16.73 -7.09
C LYS A 163 20.86 17.74 -6.02
N THR A 164 19.60 18.17 -6.02
CA THR A 164 19.04 19.06 -5.00
C THR A 164 19.24 18.50 -3.60
N TYR A 165 18.84 17.24 -3.38
CA TYR A 165 18.92 16.61 -2.07
C TYR A 165 20.36 16.31 -1.61
N LEU A 166 21.26 15.96 -2.53
CA LEU A 166 22.68 15.78 -2.22
C LEU A 166 23.42 17.11 -1.95
N SER A 167 22.80 18.24 -2.32
CA SER A 167 23.36 19.59 -2.14
C SER A 167 22.74 20.34 -0.97
N LEU A 168 21.87 19.71 -0.16
CA LEU A 168 21.24 20.37 0.99
C LEU A 168 22.31 20.89 1.95
N PRO A 169 22.18 22.14 2.45
CA PRO A 169 23.21 22.74 3.27
C PRO A 169 23.36 21.99 4.61
N PRO A 170 24.60 21.85 5.14
CA PRO A 170 24.83 21.17 6.42
C PRO A 170 24.01 21.72 7.58
N ALA A 171 23.73 23.03 7.60
CA ALA A 171 22.88 23.66 8.61
C ALA A 171 21.45 23.08 8.62
N LEU A 172 20.86 22.83 7.45
CA LEU A 172 19.53 22.24 7.37
C LEU A 172 19.54 20.76 7.79
N ILE A 173 20.60 20.03 7.45
CA ILE A 173 20.79 18.65 7.92
C ILE A 173 20.88 18.62 9.46
N GLN A 174 21.55 19.59 10.06
CA GLN A 174 21.60 19.77 11.52
C GLN A 174 20.21 20.04 12.11
N ASP A 175 19.42 20.95 11.52
CA ASP A 175 18.06 21.25 11.99
C ASP A 175 17.14 20.01 11.95
N ILE A 176 17.27 19.19 10.91
CA ILE A 176 16.55 17.93 10.78
C ILE A 176 17.01 16.93 11.87
N ALA A 177 18.32 16.77 12.07
CA ALA A 177 18.87 15.89 13.09
C ALA A 177 18.37 16.27 14.50
N ASP A 178 18.45 17.56 14.84
CA ASP A 178 17.96 18.11 16.11
C ASP A 178 16.48 17.78 16.37
N CYS A 179 15.65 17.85 15.32
CA CYS A 179 14.23 17.48 15.41
C CYS A 179 14.04 15.98 15.62
N LEU A 180 14.79 15.15 14.89
CA LEU A 180 14.73 13.69 14.99
C LEU A 180 15.20 13.18 16.36
N GLU A 181 16.18 13.83 16.99
CA GLU A 181 16.66 13.47 18.33
C GLU A 181 15.68 13.84 19.43
N LYS A 182 15.07 15.02 19.35
CA LYS A 182 14.19 15.56 20.40
C LYS A 182 12.76 15.00 20.37
N ASN A 183 12.33 14.38 19.26
CA ASN A 183 10.95 13.97 19.01
C ASN A 183 9.93 15.12 19.24
N ASP A 184 10.30 16.36 18.94
CA ASP A 184 9.54 17.58 19.28
C ASP A 184 8.54 17.97 18.18
N ILE A 185 7.23 17.79 18.43
CA ILE A 185 6.15 17.91 17.43
C ILE A 185 5.89 19.35 16.91
N PRO A 186 6.01 20.43 17.71
CA PRO A 186 5.80 21.79 17.21
C PRO A 186 6.92 22.28 16.26
N LYS A 187 8.19 22.04 16.63
CA LYS A 187 9.36 22.47 15.83
C LYS A 187 9.45 21.76 14.48
N THR A 188 8.86 20.59 14.39
CA THR A 188 8.95 19.74 13.21
C THR A 188 8.06 20.22 12.07
N ASN A 189 6.95 20.92 12.32
CA ASN A 189 6.23 21.61 11.24
C ASN A 189 7.08 22.71 10.60
N GLU A 190 7.78 23.47 11.43
CA GLU A 190 8.69 24.54 11.00
C GLU A 190 9.86 23.94 10.20
N VAL A 191 10.47 22.85 10.69
CA VAL A 191 11.55 22.17 9.96
C VAL A 191 11.07 21.56 8.66
N SER A 192 9.89 20.92 8.61
CA SER A 192 9.29 20.46 7.35
C SER A 192 9.10 21.60 6.36
N GLN A 193 8.58 22.74 6.81
CA GLN A 193 8.40 23.90 5.94
C GLN A 193 9.73 24.50 5.50
N ASN A 194 10.71 24.61 6.40
CA ASN A 194 12.05 25.09 6.08
C ASN A 194 12.75 24.17 5.07
N LEU A 195 12.64 22.86 5.23
CA LEU A 195 13.13 21.88 4.28
C LEU A 195 12.50 22.08 2.90
N ARG A 196 11.17 22.19 2.82
CA ARG A 196 10.46 22.45 1.56
C ARG A 196 10.89 23.76 0.91
N ASN A 197 11.04 24.82 1.70
CA ASN A 197 11.51 26.13 1.23
C ASN A 197 12.96 26.06 0.71
N GLU A 198 13.84 25.38 1.42
CA GLU A 198 15.23 25.20 1.00
C GLU A 198 15.34 24.35 -0.26
N ILE A 199 14.59 23.24 -0.36
CA ILE A 199 14.51 22.44 -1.59
C ILE A 199 14.04 23.32 -2.75
N ALA A 200 12.98 24.12 -2.54
CA ALA A 200 12.47 25.01 -3.58
C ALA A 200 13.51 26.04 -4.05
N LYS A 201 14.38 26.54 -3.17
CA LYS A 201 15.48 27.47 -3.55
C LYS A 201 16.57 26.80 -4.41
N HIS A 202 16.78 25.50 -4.24
CA HIS A 202 17.85 24.77 -4.93
C HIS A 202 17.39 24.12 -6.24
N ARG A 203 16.08 23.96 -6.43
CA ARG A 203 15.50 23.53 -7.70
C ARG A 203 15.80 24.56 -8.78
N LYS A 204 16.33 24.07 -9.91
CA LYS A 204 16.63 24.90 -11.08
C LYS A 204 15.47 24.96 -12.07
N ILE A 205 14.60 23.98 -11.98
CA ILE A 205 13.42 23.84 -12.81
C ILE A 205 12.26 24.28 -11.93
N ASP A 206 11.53 25.29 -12.40
CA ASP A 206 10.31 25.71 -11.72
C ASP A 206 9.39 24.50 -11.56
N PRO A 207 8.75 24.34 -10.37
CA PRO A 207 7.82 23.25 -10.19
C PRO A 207 6.77 23.32 -11.29
N PRO A 208 6.39 22.16 -11.87
CA PRO A 208 5.39 22.14 -12.91
C PRO A 208 4.14 22.91 -12.43
N VAL A 209 3.46 23.62 -13.34
CA VAL A 209 2.05 23.95 -13.13
C VAL A 209 1.37 22.60 -12.96
N GLN A 210 1.06 22.25 -11.70
CA GLN A 210 0.79 20.86 -11.36
C GLN A 210 -0.24 20.30 -12.33
N PRO A 211 0.03 19.16 -12.98
CA PRO A 211 -1.07 18.44 -13.59
C PRO A 211 -2.08 18.22 -12.47
N THR A 212 -3.31 18.68 -12.67
CA THR A 212 -4.42 18.54 -11.70
C THR A 212 -4.82 17.08 -11.45
N TYR A 213 -4.01 16.14 -11.94
CA TYR A 213 -4.30 14.73 -12.02
C TYR A 213 -3.36 13.95 -11.10
N VAL A 214 -3.95 13.29 -10.12
CA VAL A 214 -3.28 12.31 -9.26
C VAL A 214 -3.62 10.92 -9.82
N ASP A 215 -2.62 10.17 -10.26
CA ASP A 215 -2.78 8.79 -10.75
C ASP A 215 -3.00 7.82 -9.59
N LYS A 216 -4.13 7.97 -8.89
CA LYS A 216 -4.49 7.16 -7.70
C LYS A 216 -4.51 5.65 -7.96
N GLN A 217 -4.61 5.24 -9.22
CA GLN A 217 -4.65 3.84 -9.64
C GLN A 217 -3.34 3.34 -10.26
N LYS A 218 -2.33 4.21 -10.35
CA LYS A 218 -0.98 3.91 -10.91
C LYS A 218 -1.01 3.46 -12.37
N PHE A 219 -2.13 3.71 -13.04
CA PHE A 219 -2.38 3.19 -14.38
C PHE A 219 -1.53 3.91 -15.43
N LEU A 220 -1.46 5.25 -15.34
CA LEU A 220 -0.64 6.04 -16.24
C LEU A 220 0.84 5.71 -16.07
N VAL A 221 1.29 5.48 -14.83
CA VAL A 221 2.66 5.03 -14.55
C VAL A 221 2.97 3.73 -15.28
N MET A 222 2.12 2.72 -15.11
CA MET A 222 2.34 1.41 -15.73
C MET A 222 2.30 1.52 -17.24
N TYR A 223 1.31 2.23 -17.78
CA TYR A 223 1.16 2.46 -19.22
C TYR A 223 2.41 3.13 -19.79
N ALA A 224 2.83 4.27 -19.24
CA ALA A 224 3.97 5.02 -19.74
C ALA A 224 5.25 4.18 -19.73
N GLN A 225 5.52 3.45 -18.65
CA GLN A 225 6.73 2.63 -18.50
C GLN A 225 6.74 1.43 -19.44
N MET A 226 5.61 0.71 -19.56
CA MET A 226 5.48 -0.42 -20.50
C MET A 226 5.73 0.03 -21.94
N HIS A 227 5.09 1.11 -22.38
CA HIS A 227 5.26 1.62 -23.74
C HIS A 227 6.65 2.17 -23.98
N HIS A 228 7.22 2.88 -23.01
CA HIS A 228 8.59 3.38 -23.08
C HIS A 228 9.60 2.25 -23.28
N ILE A 229 9.51 1.18 -22.46
CA ILE A 229 10.48 0.09 -22.55
C ILE A 229 10.28 -0.79 -23.79
N ALA A 230 9.02 -0.97 -24.21
CA ALA A 230 8.67 -1.64 -25.46
C ALA A 230 9.31 -0.98 -26.69
N LEU A 231 9.34 0.37 -26.72
CA LEU A 231 10.02 1.14 -27.75
C LEU A 231 11.53 0.97 -27.69
N GLN A 232 12.14 1.11 -26.51
CA GLN A 232 13.60 1.03 -26.35
C GLN A 232 14.17 -0.36 -26.73
N GLN A 233 13.48 -1.45 -26.38
CA GLN A 233 14.01 -2.81 -26.58
C GLN A 233 13.75 -3.36 -27.99
N GLY A 234 12.86 -2.71 -28.75
CA GLY A 234 12.41 -3.18 -30.06
C GLY A 234 11.36 -4.30 -29.97
N ARG A 235 10.66 -4.53 -31.08
CA ARG A 235 9.43 -5.36 -31.13
C ARG A 235 9.66 -6.85 -31.09
N ASN A 236 10.88 -7.31 -31.38
CA ASN A 236 11.19 -8.72 -31.51
C ASN A 236 11.63 -9.36 -30.18
N LYS A 237 11.63 -8.59 -29.08
CA LYS A 237 12.04 -9.07 -27.76
C LYS A 237 10.82 -9.16 -26.86
N THR A 238 10.58 -10.35 -26.33
CA THR A 238 9.62 -10.54 -25.24
C THR A 238 10.19 -9.97 -23.95
N LEU A 239 9.40 -9.17 -23.25
CA LEU A 239 9.74 -8.56 -21.97
C LEU A 239 8.77 -9.03 -20.90
N GLU A 240 9.27 -9.25 -19.69
CA GLU A 240 8.42 -9.43 -18.51
C GLU A 240 8.34 -8.10 -17.76
N TYR A 241 7.14 -7.60 -17.45
CA TYR A 241 6.95 -6.34 -16.72
C TYR A 241 6.28 -6.62 -15.38
N HIS A 242 6.99 -6.40 -14.27
CA HIS A 242 6.55 -6.67 -12.92
C HIS A 242 6.25 -5.37 -12.18
N TYR A 243 4.96 -5.07 -11.99
CA TYR A 243 4.53 -4.00 -11.11
C TYR A 243 4.41 -4.50 -9.67
N VAL A 244 5.03 -3.81 -8.73
CA VAL A 244 5.08 -4.19 -7.31
C VAL A 244 4.57 -3.05 -6.44
N ASP A 245 3.61 -3.31 -5.55
CA ASP A 245 3.05 -2.32 -4.61
C ASP A 245 2.77 -2.97 -3.24
N ASP A 246 2.74 -2.18 -2.16
CA ASP A 246 2.32 -2.64 -0.83
C ASP A 246 0.78 -2.66 -0.65
N ARG A 247 0.05 -1.87 -1.44
CA ARG A 247 -1.40 -1.66 -1.37
C ARG A 247 -2.19 -2.66 -2.22
N LYS A 248 -2.97 -3.51 -1.55
CA LYS A 248 -3.78 -4.54 -2.22
C LYS A 248 -4.90 -3.95 -3.09
N ASP A 249 -5.50 -2.85 -2.65
CA ASP A 249 -6.58 -2.16 -3.37
C ASP A 249 -6.11 -1.60 -4.71
N ILE A 250 -4.90 -1.02 -4.77
CA ILE A 250 -4.28 -0.56 -6.02
C ILE A 250 -4.00 -1.74 -6.93
N LEU A 251 -3.32 -2.78 -6.43
CA LEU A 251 -3.00 -3.98 -7.22
C LEU A 251 -4.24 -4.67 -7.80
N THR A 252 -5.34 -4.71 -7.05
CA THR A 252 -6.59 -5.31 -7.54
C THR A 252 -7.17 -4.50 -8.70
N LYS A 253 -7.18 -3.17 -8.59
CA LYS A 253 -7.64 -2.28 -9.67
C LYS A 253 -6.74 -2.34 -10.90
N ALA A 254 -5.42 -2.39 -10.70
CA ALA A 254 -4.45 -2.55 -11.79
C ALA A 254 -4.71 -3.84 -12.60
N ASP A 255 -4.86 -4.97 -11.89
CA ASP A 255 -5.17 -6.28 -12.48
C ASP A 255 -6.51 -6.28 -13.23
N GLU A 256 -7.56 -5.71 -12.64
CA GLU A 256 -8.88 -5.57 -13.28
C GLU A 256 -8.82 -4.72 -14.55
N THR A 257 -8.12 -3.58 -14.52
CA THR A 257 -7.99 -2.68 -15.67
C THR A 257 -7.20 -3.35 -16.80
N MET A 258 -6.08 -4.01 -16.49
CA MET A 258 -5.28 -4.72 -17.51
C MET A 258 -6.04 -5.88 -18.16
N LYS A 259 -6.88 -6.60 -17.41
CA LYS A 259 -7.76 -7.66 -17.96
C LYS A 259 -8.88 -7.09 -18.81
N ARG A 260 -9.39 -5.92 -18.45
CA ARG A 260 -10.49 -5.26 -19.16
C ARG A 260 -10.04 -4.65 -20.49
N TYR A 261 -8.80 -4.18 -20.55
CA TYR A 261 -8.23 -3.48 -21.71
C TYR A 261 -6.88 -4.08 -22.12
N PRO A 262 -6.79 -5.35 -22.52
CA PRO A 262 -5.51 -6.00 -22.83
C PRO A 262 -4.74 -5.33 -23.99
N GLU A 263 -5.44 -4.61 -24.87
CA GLU A 263 -4.87 -3.87 -26.01
C GLU A 263 -3.95 -2.71 -25.62
N ILE A 264 -4.03 -2.22 -24.39
CA ILE A 264 -3.14 -1.16 -23.89
C ILE A 264 -1.74 -1.71 -23.56
N ILE A 265 -1.59 -3.03 -23.40
CA ILE A 265 -0.32 -3.66 -23.09
C ILE A 265 0.39 -3.91 -24.42
N PRO A 266 1.62 -3.43 -24.61
CA PRO A 266 2.38 -3.74 -25.81
C PRO A 266 2.44 -5.25 -26.05
N PRO A 267 2.22 -5.76 -27.28
CA PRO A 267 2.16 -7.19 -27.59
C PRO A 267 3.37 -8.01 -27.13
N GLN A 268 4.54 -7.38 -27.05
CA GLN A 268 5.78 -8.01 -26.60
C GLN A 268 5.95 -8.04 -25.07
N ILE A 269 5.06 -7.42 -24.29
CA ILE A 269 5.12 -7.35 -22.83
C ILE A 269 4.19 -8.39 -22.21
N LYS A 270 4.73 -9.16 -21.26
CA LYS A 270 3.97 -9.98 -20.30
C LYS A 270 3.93 -9.25 -18.97
N ALA A 271 2.76 -8.73 -18.61
CA ALA A 271 2.59 -7.95 -17.38
C ALA A 271 2.24 -8.83 -16.17
N PHE A 272 2.88 -8.56 -15.03
CA PHE A 272 2.73 -9.23 -13.76
C PHE A 272 2.46 -8.19 -12.67
N ILE A 273 1.49 -8.47 -11.80
CA ILE A 273 1.11 -7.62 -10.67
C ILE A 273 1.44 -8.35 -9.37
N GLU A 274 2.31 -7.77 -8.56
CA GLU A 274 2.85 -8.39 -7.36
C GLU A 274 2.67 -7.50 -6.13
N GLN A 275 2.49 -8.15 -4.97
CA GLN A 275 2.46 -7.44 -3.70
C GLN A 275 3.76 -7.63 -2.93
N PHE A 276 4.34 -6.52 -2.47
CA PHE A 276 5.44 -6.53 -1.50
C PHE A 276 5.03 -5.82 -0.22
N LEU A 277 5.03 -6.56 0.89
CA LEU A 277 4.86 -5.98 2.22
C LEU A 277 6.18 -6.13 2.96
N PRO A 278 6.84 -5.03 3.39
CA PRO A 278 7.99 -5.12 4.27
C PRO A 278 7.64 -5.94 5.51
N PRO A 279 8.49 -6.87 5.97
CA PRO A 279 8.25 -7.69 7.16
C PRO A 279 7.92 -6.88 8.43
N ASP A 280 8.46 -5.67 8.52
CA ASP A 280 8.29 -4.71 9.61
C ASP A 280 7.19 -3.66 9.34
N ALA A 281 6.38 -3.85 8.28
CA ALA A 281 5.25 -2.98 7.95
C ALA A 281 4.16 -2.95 9.05
N GLU A 282 4.23 -3.82 10.06
CA GLU A 282 3.33 -3.79 11.22
C GLU A 282 3.31 -2.45 11.96
N PHE A 283 4.35 -1.62 11.82
CA PHE A 283 4.36 -0.23 12.33
C PHE A 283 3.21 0.63 11.79
N ARG A 284 2.71 0.30 10.58
CA ARG A 284 1.56 0.94 9.92
C ARG A 284 0.19 0.39 10.32
N LYS A 285 0.05 -0.41 11.40
CA LYS A 285 -1.28 -0.64 12.02
C LYS A 285 -1.79 0.68 12.63
N ILE A 286 -2.14 1.63 11.78
CA ILE A 286 -2.99 2.77 12.05
C ILE A 286 -4.41 2.20 12.00
N PRO A 287 -5.24 2.37 13.04
CA PRO A 287 -6.65 1.99 12.97
C PRO A 287 -7.28 2.60 11.70
N LYS A 288 -7.94 1.81 10.86
CA LYS A 288 -8.51 2.25 9.57
C LYS A 288 -9.34 3.53 9.68
N GLU A 289 -10.04 3.69 10.80
CA GLU A 289 -10.83 4.88 11.15
C GLU A 289 -10.02 6.19 11.07
N LYS A 290 -8.71 6.14 11.39
CA LYS A 290 -7.80 7.28 11.28
C LYS A 290 -7.20 7.47 9.88
N VAL A 291 -7.07 6.40 9.09
CA VAL A 291 -6.58 6.49 7.70
C VAL A 291 -7.63 7.18 6.85
N GLN A 292 -8.90 6.78 6.98
CA GLN A 292 -10.00 7.40 6.27
C GLN A 292 -10.19 8.87 6.68
N GLN A 293 -10.07 9.20 7.97
CA GLN A 293 -10.03 10.59 8.43
C GLN A 293 -8.79 11.36 7.97
N GLN A 294 -7.61 10.73 7.87
CA GLN A 294 -6.40 11.41 7.37
C GLN A 294 -6.51 11.69 5.88
N GLU A 295 -7.03 10.75 5.09
CA GLU A 295 -7.35 10.99 3.68
C GLU A 295 -8.38 12.12 3.58
N GLU A 296 -9.50 12.04 4.30
CA GLU A 296 -10.52 13.10 4.34
C GLU A 296 -9.96 14.46 4.81
N ASN A 297 -9.01 14.51 5.74
CA ASN A 297 -8.40 15.75 6.23
C ASN A 297 -7.35 16.32 5.28
N LEU A 298 -6.50 15.48 4.66
CA LEU A 298 -5.60 15.92 3.59
C LEU A 298 -6.41 16.49 2.41
N PHE A 299 -7.52 15.83 2.06
CA PHE A 299 -8.42 16.31 1.02
C PHE A 299 -9.28 17.51 1.48
N GLY A 300 -9.60 17.61 2.77
CA GLY A 300 -10.33 18.75 3.35
C GLY A 300 -9.51 20.03 3.29
N ALA A 301 -8.20 19.95 3.59
CA ALA A 301 -7.26 21.05 3.42
C ALA A 301 -7.08 21.43 1.93
N PHE A 302 -7.08 20.43 1.03
CA PHE A 302 -7.05 20.67 -0.41
C PHE A 302 -8.34 21.33 -0.92
N LYS A 303 -9.51 20.98 -0.35
CA LYS A 303 -10.81 21.58 -0.68
C LYS A 303 -10.94 23.04 -0.23
N SER A 304 -10.30 23.43 0.87
CA SER A 304 -10.36 24.82 1.35
C SER A 304 -9.56 25.82 0.50
N GLU A 305 -8.72 25.35 -0.42
CA GLU A 305 -7.93 26.18 -1.33
C GLU A 305 -8.41 26.11 -2.79
N GLN A 306 -9.54 25.43 -3.07
CA GLN A 306 -10.07 25.28 -4.42
C GLN A 306 -11.00 26.46 -4.79
N PRO A 307 -10.97 26.96 -6.03
CA PRO A 307 -11.89 27.99 -6.49
C PRO A 307 -13.35 27.50 -6.46
N GLU A 308 -14.28 28.41 -6.13
CA GLU A 308 -15.73 28.13 -6.16
C GLU A 308 -16.15 27.53 -7.52
N GLY A 309 -16.74 26.33 -7.49
CA GLY A 309 -17.23 25.61 -8.68
C GLY A 309 -16.54 24.28 -8.99
N TRP A 310 -15.63 23.80 -8.15
CA TRP A 310 -14.97 22.50 -8.35
C TRP A 310 -15.81 21.32 -7.79
N GLU A 311 -16.19 20.38 -8.66
CA GLU A 311 -16.77 19.09 -8.27
C GLU A 311 -15.70 17.97 -8.40
N PRO A 312 -15.44 17.16 -7.36
CA PRO A 312 -14.57 16.00 -7.50
C PRO A 312 -15.21 14.99 -8.46
N ALA A 313 -14.45 14.52 -9.44
CA ALA A 313 -14.88 13.43 -10.32
C ALA A 313 -15.18 12.17 -9.48
N GLU A 314 -16.47 11.89 -9.25
CA GLU A 314 -16.93 10.63 -8.69
C GLU A 314 -16.72 9.53 -9.73
N ASP A 315 -16.05 8.46 -9.29
CA ASP A 315 -15.57 7.33 -10.08
C ASP A 315 -14.64 7.71 -11.24
N ALA A 316 -13.37 7.30 -11.10
CA ALA A 316 -12.36 7.39 -12.14
C ALA A 316 -12.78 6.53 -13.35
N THR A 317 -13.66 7.07 -14.19
CA THR A 317 -13.51 6.89 -15.63
C THR A 317 -12.07 7.28 -15.94
N LEU A 318 -11.32 6.35 -16.53
CA LEU A 318 -10.03 6.62 -17.19
C LEU A 318 -10.11 8.04 -17.75
N ASP A 319 -9.33 8.98 -17.23
CA ASP A 319 -9.42 10.37 -17.72
C ASP A 319 -8.81 10.38 -19.12
N ILE A 320 -9.69 10.16 -20.09
CA ILE A 320 -9.35 10.10 -21.51
C ILE A 320 -8.64 11.40 -21.90
N ASN A 321 -8.90 12.53 -21.26
CA ASN A 321 -8.21 13.79 -21.58
C ASN A 321 -6.75 13.82 -21.08
N ALA A 322 -6.47 13.25 -19.91
CA ALA A 322 -5.10 13.11 -19.40
C ALA A 322 -4.32 12.13 -20.28
N LEU A 323 -4.97 11.02 -20.65
CA LEU A 323 -4.47 10.12 -21.67
C LEU A 323 -4.28 10.85 -22.99
N GLU A 324 -5.22 11.64 -23.51
CA GLU A 324 -5.08 12.40 -24.77
C GLU A 324 -4.00 13.50 -24.76
N LYS A 325 -3.40 13.84 -23.62
CA LYS A 325 -2.21 14.70 -23.57
C LYS A 325 -0.91 13.91 -23.55
N VAL A 326 -0.90 12.77 -22.85
CA VAL A 326 0.26 11.88 -22.71
C VAL A 326 0.39 10.94 -23.91
N ILE A 327 -0.75 10.50 -24.44
CA ILE A 327 -0.89 9.60 -25.57
C ILE A 327 -0.27 10.27 -26.78
N PRO A 328 -0.62 11.46 -27.30
CA PRO A 328 -0.02 11.94 -28.55
C PRO A 328 1.51 11.99 -28.57
N SER A 329 2.17 12.39 -27.47
CA SER A 329 3.64 12.35 -27.39
C SER A 329 4.21 10.92 -27.37
N ILE A 330 3.48 9.97 -26.78
CA ILE A 330 3.82 8.55 -26.75
C ILE A 330 3.34 7.81 -28.03
N HIS A 331 2.26 8.26 -28.66
CA HIS A 331 1.40 7.55 -29.60
C HIS A 331 1.65 7.98 -31.05
N GLU A 332 2.08 9.23 -31.31
CA GLU A 332 2.63 9.59 -32.62
C GLU A 332 3.89 8.78 -32.94
N ASP A 333 4.68 8.42 -31.92
CA ASP A 333 5.86 7.55 -32.06
C ASP A 333 5.48 6.05 -32.13
N LEU A 334 4.42 5.61 -31.43
CA LEU A 334 3.99 4.20 -31.42
C LEU A 334 3.14 3.78 -32.64
N MET A 335 2.24 4.64 -33.13
CA MET A 335 1.19 4.25 -34.10
C MET A 335 1.60 4.32 -35.58
N ARG A 336 2.85 4.68 -35.90
CA ARG A 336 3.35 4.64 -37.29
C ARG A 336 3.54 3.23 -37.87
N SER A 337 3.02 2.19 -37.22
CA SER A 337 3.15 0.83 -37.74
C SER A 337 1.94 -0.05 -37.42
N GLU A 338 1.55 -0.81 -38.43
CA GLU A 338 0.56 -1.88 -38.36
C GLU A 338 0.98 -2.94 -37.31
N MET A 339 0.19 -3.11 -36.25
CA MET A 339 0.43 -4.13 -35.21
C MET A 339 -0.42 -5.39 -35.46
N PRO A 340 0.13 -6.61 -35.30
CA PRO A 340 -0.63 -7.85 -35.27
C PRO A 340 -1.36 -8.04 -33.92
N PRO A 341 -2.40 -8.89 -33.87
CA PRO A 341 -3.29 -8.96 -32.72
C PRO A 341 -2.75 -9.84 -31.57
N THR A 342 -3.06 -9.35 -30.36
CA THR A 342 -3.11 -9.97 -29.01
C THR A 342 -1.80 -10.30 -28.28
N ALA A 343 -1.58 -9.58 -27.17
CA ALA A 343 -0.57 -9.83 -26.15
C ALA A 343 -0.97 -11.01 -25.23
N ASP A 344 0.02 -11.78 -24.74
CA ASP A 344 -0.20 -12.79 -23.71
C ASP A 344 -0.15 -12.16 -22.31
N TYR A 345 -1.30 -12.05 -21.65
CA TYR A 345 -1.40 -11.63 -20.25
C TYR A 345 -1.40 -12.85 -19.32
N ILE A 346 -0.37 -12.97 -18.45
CA ILE A 346 -0.23 -14.08 -17.51
C ILE A 346 -0.28 -13.53 -16.08
N VAL A 347 -1.34 -13.87 -15.35
CA VAL A 347 -1.45 -13.57 -13.91
C VAL A 347 -0.43 -14.42 -13.15
N SER A 348 0.64 -13.81 -12.64
CA SER A 348 1.43 -14.45 -11.59
C SER A 348 0.61 -14.44 -10.29
N LYS A 349 0.68 -15.55 -9.55
CA LYS A 349 -0.07 -15.78 -8.32
C LYS A 349 0.19 -14.63 -7.34
N LEU A 350 -0.83 -13.79 -7.07
CA LEU A 350 -0.90 -13.05 -5.80
C LEU A 350 -0.62 -14.07 -4.70
N GLY A 351 0.56 -14.00 -4.09
CA GLY A 351 1.10 -15.10 -3.29
C GLY A 351 0.13 -15.55 -2.19
N PRO A 352 0.14 -16.84 -1.77
CA PRO A 352 -0.79 -17.36 -0.76
C PRO A 352 -0.58 -16.82 0.67
N ILE A 353 0.25 -15.80 0.88
CA ILE A 353 0.47 -15.17 2.19
C ILE A 353 -0.66 -14.19 2.47
N LYS A 354 -1.91 -14.68 2.62
CA LYS A 354 -3.01 -13.87 3.18
C LYS A 354 -4.29 -14.60 3.50
N LYS A 355 -4.46 -15.90 3.22
CA LYS A 355 -5.71 -16.56 3.64
C LYS A 355 -5.87 -16.52 5.16
N ILE A 356 -4.83 -16.91 5.90
CA ILE A 356 -4.82 -16.91 7.37
C ILE A 356 -4.92 -15.48 7.93
N ALA A 357 -4.08 -14.54 7.47
CA ALA A 357 -4.11 -13.16 7.98
C ALA A 357 -5.39 -12.39 7.60
N ALA A 358 -6.00 -12.67 6.44
CA ALA A 358 -7.30 -12.11 6.08
C ALA A 358 -8.43 -12.73 6.90
N GLU A 359 -8.40 -14.05 7.12
CA GLU A 359 -9.35 -14.75 8.01
C GLU A 359 -9.25 -14.22 9.44
N GLU A 360 -8.05 -14.07 9.99
CA GLU A 360 -7.82 -13.48 11.32
C GLU A 360 -8.32 -12.03 11.41
N ARG A 361 -8.12 -11.23 10.36
CA ARG A 361 -8.67 -9.86 10.28
C ARG A 361 -10.19 -9.86 10.25
N THR A 362 -10.80 -10.72 9.42
CA THR A 362 -12.26 -10.87 9.35
C THR A 362 -12.82 -11.32 10.69
N VAL A 363 -12.15 -12.26 11.38
CA VAL A 363 -12.53 -12.69 12.73
C VAL A 363 -12.48 -11.53 13.71
N LEU A 364 -11.40 -10.75 13.74
CA LEU A 364 -11.25 -9.61 14.65
C LEU A 364 -12.30 -8.53 14.39
N GLU A 365 -12.62 -8.25 13.13
CA GLU A 365 -13.63 -7.26 12.75
C GLU A 365 -15.04 -7.72 13.12
N ASN A 366 -15.35 -9.00 12.90
CA ASN A 366 -16.61 -9.59 13.32
C ASN A 366 -16.74 -9.56 14.86
N GLN A 367 -15.66 -9.83 15.60
CA GLN A 367 -15.65 -9.73 17.06
C GLN A 367 -15.95 -8.31 17.52
N ARG A 368 -15.30 -7.29 16.93
CA ARG A 368 -15.56 -5.87 17.22
C ARG A 368 -17.02 -5.49 16.95
N THR A 369 -17.55 -5.92 15.81
CA THR A 369 -18.92 -5.63 15.42
C THR A 369 -19.91 -6.22 16.42
N VAL A 370 -19.75 -7.50 16.81
CA VAL A 370 -20.61 -8.13 17.81
C VAL A 370 -20.51 -7.42 19.17
N VAL A 371 -19.30 -7.05 19.61
CA VAL A 371 -19.09 -6.28 20.86
C VAL A 371 -19.82 -4.94 20.83
N ARG A 372 -19.79 -4.23 19.69
CA ARG A 372 -20.50 -2.97 19.49
C ARG A 372 -22.02 -3.16 19.56
N GLU A 373 -22.57 -4.17 18.89
CA GLU A 373 -24.01 -4.47 18.95
C GLU A 373 -24.47 -4.76 20.38
N ILE A 374 -23.71 -5.57 21.12
CA ILE A 374 -24.00 -5.87 22.53
C ILE A 374 -23.98 -4.59 23.36
N ARG A 375 -22.98 -3.72 23.17
CA ARG A 375 -22.91 -2.44 23.88
C ARG A 375 -24.14 -1.57 23.61
N ASN A 376 -24.58 -1.48 22.35
CA ASN A 376 -25.76 -0.72 21.97
C ASN A 376 -27.02 -1.26 22.67
N ILE A 377 -27.22 -2.57 22.64
CA ILE A 377 -28.35 -3.23 23.32
C ILE A 377 -28.32 -2.95 24.82
N LEU A 378 -27.16 -3.08 25.46
CA LEU A 378 -27.02 -2.85 26.89
C LEU A 378 -27.27 -1.37 27.24
N ASN A 379 -26.77 -0.42 26.45
CA ASN A 379 -26.96 1.01 26.70
C ASN A 379 -28.43 1.42 26.61
N ASN A 380 -29.21 0.78 25.75
CA ASN A 380 -30.64 1.04 25.58
C ASN A 380 -31.53 0.26 26.57
N ASP A 381 -30.95 -0.57 27.45
CA ASP A 381 -31.69 -1.41 28.37
C ASP A 381 -31.59 -0.90 29.82
N ASP A 382 -32.66 -0.29 30.33
CA ASP A 382 -32.71 0.25 31.71
C ASP A 382 -33.02 -0.82 32.78
N SER A 383 -33.04 -2.10 32.42
CA SER A 383 -33.40 -3.14 33.37
C SER A 383 -32.36 -3.30 34.48
N LYS A 384 -32.85 -3.61 35.68
CA LYS A 384 -32.03 -4.00 36.83
C LYS A 384 -31.74 -5.50 36.85
N SER A 385 -31.84 -6.18 35.69
CA SER A 385 -31.53 -7.60 35.59
C SER A 385 -30.08 -7.83 36.01
N LYS A 386 -29.86 -8.72 36.98
CA LYS A 386 -28.51 -9.02 37.48
C LYS A 386 -27.56 -9.47 36.35
N GLY A 387 -28.08 -10.05 35.26
CA GLY A 387 -27.28 -10.43 34.09
C GLY A 387 -26.87 -9.22 33.25
N ILE A 388 -27.82 -8.33 32.95
CA ILE A 388 -27.57 -7.08 32.22
C ILE A 388 -26.61 -6.18 32.99
N LEU A 389 -26.81 -6.00 34.30
CA LEU A 389 -25.90 -5.21 35.15
C LEU A 389 -24.47 -5.79 35.17
N ALA A 390 -24.32 -7.11 35.20
CA ALA A 390 -23.02 -7.76 35.14
C ALA A 390 -22.33 -7.49 33.79
N MET A 391 -23.06 -7.60 32.68
CA MET A 391 -22.54 -7.30 31.35
C MET A 391 -22.17 -5.80 31.20
N LYS A 392 -23.03 -4.88 31.64
CA LYS A 392 -22.74 -3.42 31.66
C LYS A 392 -21.45 -3.10 32.41
N LYS A 393 -21.25 -3.72 33.57
CA LYS A 393 -20.03 -3.51 34.38
C LYS A 393 -18.75 -3.85 33.60
N MET A 394 -18.78 -4.87 32.74
CA MET A 394 -17.64 -5.24 31.89
C MET A 394 -17.26 -4.18 30.86
N PHE A 395 -18.24 -3.41 30.38
CA PHE A 395 -18.02 -2.33 29.43
C PHE A 395 -17.54 -1.03 30.11
N GLY A 396 -17.86 -0.84 31.39
CA GLY A 396 -17.50 0.38 32.14
C GLY A 396 -16.13 0.34 32.83
N SER A 397 -15.48 -0.83 32.95
CA SER A 397 -14.32 -0.99 33.85
C SER A 397 -12.94 -0.93 33.22
N GLN A 398 -12.78 -0.83 31.90
CA GLN A 398 -11.46 -0.68 31.25
C GLN A 398 -11.56 -0.43 29.75
N GLU A 399 -10.51 0.16 29.18
CA GLU A 399 -10.26 0.15 27.73
C GLU A 399 -10.22 -1.31 27.25
N ILE A 400 -11.17 -1.72 26.41
CA ILE A 400 -11.27 -3.10 25.92
C ILE A 400 -10.13 -3.34 24.95
N LYS A 401 -9.03 -3.94 25.44
CA LYS A 401 -7.85 -4.28 24.65
C LYS A 401 -7.99 -5.61 23.90
N ASP A 402 -8.91 -6.47 24.33
CA ASP A 402 -9.12 -7.81 23.76
C ASP A 402 -10.62 -8.15 23.64
N ASN A 403 -11.13 -8.13 22.40
CA ASN A 403 -12.54 -8.44 22.11
C ASN A 403 -12.87 -9.91 22.33
N LYS A 404 -11.91 -10.83 22.12
CA LYS A 404 -12.13 -12.26 22.30
C LYS A 404 -12.38 -12.56 23.78
N ALA A 405 -11.51 -12.09 24.66
CA ALA A 405 -11.66 -12.26 26.11
C ALA A 405 -12.96 -11.65 26.65
N LEU A 406 -13.37 -10.49 26.11
CA LEU A 406 -14.66 -9.88 26.46
C LEU A 406 -15.84 -10.77 26.05
N LEU A 407 -15.87 -11.25 24.81
CA LEU A 407 -16.93 -12.13 24.32
C LEU A 407 -17.01 -13.45 25.10
N GLU A 408 -15.89 -14.01 25.52
CA GLU A 408 -15.85 -15.23 26.35
C GLU A 408 -16.52 -15.01 27.71
N ASN A 409 -16.26 -13.87 28.34
CA ASN A 409 -16.87 -13.53 29.62
C ASN A 409 -18.35 -13.20 29.49
N LEU A 410 -18.76 -12.48 28.44
CA LEU A 410 -20.17 -12.23 28.14
C LEU A 410 -20.92 -13.55 27.90
N LYS A 411 -20.32 -14.49 27.17
CA LYS A 411 -20.85 -15.84 26.95
C LYS A 411 -20.99 -16.64 28.26
N LYS A 412 -20.02 -16.55 29.17
CA LYS A 412 -20.12 -17.18 30.52
C LYS A 412 -21.31 -16.65 31.31
N ILE A 413 -21.52 -15.33 31.34
CA ILE A 413 -22.68 -14.72 32.02
C ILE A 413 -23.99 -15.23 31.39
N ALA A 414 -24.07 -15.29 30.06
CA ALA A 414 -25.25 -15.77 29.36
C ALA A 414 -25.57 -17.25 29.71
N ILE A 415 -24.56 -18.12 29.73
CA ILE A 415 -24.71 -19.53 30.11
C ILE A 415 -25.20 -19.67 31.56
N GLU A 416 -24.60 -18.94 32.50
CA GLU A 416 -25.01 -18.96 33.91
C GLU A 416 -26.46 -18.48 34.10
N ARG A 417 -26.88 -17.48 33.33
CA ARG A 417 -28.26 -17.00 33.36
C ARG A 417 -29.24 -18.03 32.81
N LEU A 418 -28.92 -18.66 31.68
CA LEU A 418 -29.75 -19.67 31.05
C LEU A 418 -29.83 -20.99 31.85
N SER A 419 -28.80 -21.36 32.62
CA SER A 419 -28.87 -22.55 33.47
C SER A 419 -29.80 -22.36 34.67
N LYS A 420 -29.79 -21.17 35.27
CA LYS A 420 -30.71 -20.79 36.37
C LYS A 420 -32.17 -20.73 35.91
N VAL A 421 -32.42 -20.57 34.62
CA VAL A 421 -33.77 -20.59 34.03
C VAL A 421 -34.42 -21.98 34.12
N HIS A 422 -33.65 -23.06 33.97
CA HIS A 422 -34.19 -24.42 33.92
C HIS A 422 -34.52 -25.01 35.30
N ILE A 423 -34.01 -24.42 36.38
CA ILE A 423 -34.16 -24.94 37.76
C ILE A 423 -35.36 -24.32 38.49
N GLY A 424 -35.88 -23.18 38.00
CA GLY A 424 -37.01 -22.49 38.62
C GLY A 424 -38.37 -23.03 38.15
N SER A 425 -39.23 -23.39 39.11
CA SER A 425 -40.61 -23.86 38.89
C SER A 425 -41.39 -22.99 37.88
N SER A 426 -42.29 -23.62 37.12
CA SER A 426 -43.13 -23.03 36.06
C SER A 426 -43.92 -21.78 36.45
N LEU A 427 -44.01 -21.44 37.74
CA LEU A 427 -44.71 -20.28 38.27
C LEU A 427 -44.00 -18.92 38.04
N PHE A 428 -42.72 -18.88 37.64
CA PHE A 428 -41.98 -17.61 37.46
C PHE A 428 -41.71 -17.20 35.99
N GLN A 429 -42.38 -17.81 35.00
CA GLN A 429 -42.15 -17.48 33.58
C GLN A 429 -42.75 -16.12 33.14
N LYS A 430 -43.72 -15.55 33.87
CA LYS A 430 -44.56 -14.43 33.38
C LYS A 430 -43.95 -13.02 33.38
N SER A 431 -42.72 -12.80 33.83
CA SER A 431 -42.11 -11.46 33.84
C SER A 431 -40.75 -11.36 33.15
N ARG A 432 -40.41 -12.31 32.27
CA ARG A 432 -39.11 -12.28 31.58
C ARG A 432 -39.15 -11.36 30.38
N ASN A 433 -38.18 -10.45 30.34
CA ASN A 433 -37.93 -9.62 29.17
C ASN A 433 -37.41 -10.54 28.04
N GLU A 434 -38.24 -10.72 27.02
CA GLU A 434 -37.95 -11.59 25.86
C GLU A 434 -36.63 -11.19 25.18
N SER A 435 -36.32 -9.89 25.14
CA SER A 435 -35.09 -9.37 24.55
C SER A 435 -33.84 -9.83 25.31
N HIS A 436 -33.90 -9.98 26.63
CA HIS A 436 -32.78 -10.53 27.41
C HIS A 436 -32.54 -12.00 27.09
N GLU A 437 -33.62 -12.77 26.94
CA GLU A 437 -33.51 -14.18 26.63
C GLU A 437 -32.94 -14.40 25.23
N LYS A 438 -33.33 -13.57 24.25
CA LYS A 438 -32.73 -13.55 22.91
C LYS A 438 -31.24 -13.23 22.97
N LEU A 439 -30.84 -12.19 23.72
CA LEU A 439 -29.43 -11.83 23.89
C LEU A 439 -28.61 -12.96 24.52
N TYR A 440 -29.12 -13.59 25.58
CA TYR A 440 -28.41 -14.69 26.23
C TYR A 440 -28.28 -15.92 25.32
N LYS A 441 -29.33 -16.27 24.57
CA LYS A 441 -29.27 -17.37 23.58
C LYS A 441 -28.28 -17.06 22.46
N ALA A 442 -28.33 -15.86 21.89
CA ALA A 442 -27.40 -15.41 20.85
C ALA A 442 -25.93 -15.47 21.33
N LEU A 443 -25.64 -15.02 22.54
CA LEU A 443 -24.31 -15.09 23.15
C LEU A 443 -23.85 -16.52 23.45
N ARG A 444 -24.74 -17.38 23.95
CA ARG A 444 -24.44 -18.81 24.20
C ARG A 444 -24.04 -19.50 22.90
N ASP A 445 -24.73 -19.20 21.80
CA ASP A 445 -24.55 -19.90 20.53
C ASP A 445 -23.47 -19.26 19.64
N LEU A 446 -22.90 -18.13 20.04
CA LEU A 446 -21.84 -17.43 19.32
C LEU A 446 -20.54 -18.27 19.29
N ASN A 447 -19.99 -18.49 18.09
CA ASN A 447 -18.63 -18.98 17.91
C ASN A 447 -17.65 -17.80 18.00
N ILE A 448 -16.92 -17.70 19.11
CA ILE A 448 -16.05 -16.54 19.37
C ILE A 448 -14.82 -16.52 18.45
N ASN A 449 -14.34 -17.68 18.01
CA ASN A 449 -13.18 -17.77 17.13
C ASN A 449 -13.52 -17.45 15.68
N GLN A 450 -14.81 -17.53 15.30
CA GLN A 450 -15.32 -17.18 13.98
C GLN A 450 -16.76 -16.62 14.12
N PRO A 451 -16.90 -15.37 14.61
CA PRO A 451 -18.22 -14.80 14.84
C PRO A 451 -18.93 -14.55 13.53
N ASP A 452 -20.17 -14.99 13.44
CA ASP A 452 -21.08 -14.66 12.33
C ASP A 452 -21.99 -13.52 12.77
N VAL A 453 -21.67 -12.31 12.30
CA VAL A 453 -22.38 -11.07 12.65
C VAL A 453 -23.85 -11.14 12.22
N ASN A 454 -24.13 -11.73 11.05
CA ASN A 454 -25.49 -11.80 10.52
C ASN A 454 -26.33 -12.78 11.34
N LYS A 455 -25.81 -13.97 11.62
CA LYS A 455 -26.48 -14.93 12.49
C LYS A 455 -26.74 -14.37 13.89
N PHE A 456 -25.79 -13.59 14.43
CA PHE A 456 -25.96 -12.91 15.70
C PHE A 456 -27.10 -11.87 15.65
N ARG A 457 -27.14 -11.02 14.62
CA ARG A 457 -28.22 -10.03 14.42
C ARG A 457 -29.59 -10.67 14.20
N ILE A 458 -29.67 -11.75 13.42
CA ILE A 458 -30.88 -12.55 13.22
C ILE A 458 -31.42 -13.05 14.55
N ALA A 459 -30.55 -13.64 15.38
CA ALA A 459 -30.94 -14.18 16.69
C ALA A 459 -31.49 -13.11 17.64
N LEU A 460 -31.09 -11.86 17.45
CA LEU A 460 -31.57 -10.69 18.20
C LEU A 460 -32.82 -10.04 17.58
N GLY A 461 -33.18 -10.39 16.34
CA GLY A 461 -34.30 -9.80 15.61
C GLY A 461 -33.99 -8.43 14.97
N LEU A 462 -32.71 -8.09 14.78
CA LEU A 462 -32.27 -6.77 14.29
C LEU A 462 -32.35 -6.60 12.75
N GLU A 463 -32.64 -7.66 11.98
CA GLU A 463 -32.66 -7.57 10.51
C GLU A 463 -33.78 -6.71 9.92
N LYS A 464 -34.89 -6.51 10.65
CA LYS A 464 -36.01 -5.71 10.14
C LYS A 464 -35.64 -4.23 10.04
N GLU A 465 -34.85 -3.73 10.98
CA GLU A 465 -34.43 -2.32 11.02
C GLU A 465 -33.47 -1.97 9.87
N GLN A 466 -32.53 -2.85 9.51
CA GLN A 466 -31.63 -2.60 8.36
C GLN A 466 -32.34 -2.59 7.01
N LYS A 467 -33.34 -3.46 6.80
CA LYS A 467 -34.12 -3.46 5.55
C LYS A 467 -35.00 -2.22 5.43
N GLU A 468 -35.47 -1.66 6.55
CA GLU A 468 -36.23 -0.42 6.58
C GLU A 468 -35.32 0.81 6.39
N GLU A 469 -34.13 0.82 7.00
CA GLU A 469 -33.11 1.87 6.85
C GLU A 469 -32.53 1.93 5.42
N LEU A 470 -32.29 0.76 4.79
CA LEU A 470 -31.90 0.69 3.37
C LEU A 470 -33.02 1.16 2.45
N ARG A 471 -34.29 0.91 2.78
CA ARG A 471 -35.44 1.40 2.00
C ARG A 471 -35.66 2.89 2.17
N SER A 472 -35.46 3.46 3.36
CA SER A 472 -35.57 4.90 3.59
C SER A 472 -34.46 5.68 2.89
N ASN A 473 -33.24 5.13 2.81
CA ASN A 473 -32.14 5.79 2.12
C ASN A 473 -32.26 5.74 0.59
N VAL A 474 -32.90 4.71 0.04
CA VAL A 474 -33.21 4.65 -1.40
C VAL A 474 -34.30 5.66 -1.78
N ASN A 475 -35.23 5.98 -0.88
CA ASN A 475 -36.30 6.95 -1.11
C ASN A 475 -35.90 8.42 -0.89
N LEU A 476 -34.74 8.70 -0.28
CA LEU A 476 -34.21 10.07 -0.11
C LEU A 476 -33.38 10.54 -1.32
N ASN A 477 -33.03 9.62 -2.22
CA ASN A 477 -32.29 9.87 -3.46
C ASN A 477 -33.19 9.79 -4.71
N GLN A 478 -34.51 9.79 -4.53
CA GLN A 478 -35.53 10.00 -5.56
C GLN A 478 -36.32 11.26 -5.20
#